data_AF-A0A7S2M7P3-F1
#
_entry.id   AF-A0A7S2M7P3-F1
#
_cell.length_a   1.000
_cell.length_b   1.000
_cell.length_c   1.000
_cell.angle_alpha   90.00
_cell.angle_beta   90.00
_cell.angle_gamma   90.00
#
_symmetry.space_group_name_H-M   'P 1'
#
loop_
_entity.id
_entity.type
_entity.pdbx_description
1 polymer ?
#
loop_
_entity_poly.entity_id
_entity_poly.type
_entity_poly.pdbx_seq_one_letter_code
_entity_poly.pdbx_strand_id
1 'polypeptide(L)'
;MGRKRNQGKARKAAKSKAREEAEESHRQQWLAELLEEAEEEEEEEEGEERGSDNNQPNYERQQSLAGCGAQMPPSEFFNTKCKHGLDLLSNADDTCFQFVHAFEDAYFYEASGANISVCLIAAEDATLDKFADVWDDSAKMEIAISFLLCTGTQYFLRGNYADARHSAVIARYFEQRIAVGLKQTQALVNWPKINEVYEGDVHTLVKFFRKRIPCSCLDAKYDEVKSITKMGVCYNPECSAPLGKVERSKTMYCSRCRCVTYCSPECQKADWKLHRPSCDE
;
A
#
# COMPACT_ATOMS: atom_id res chain seq x y z
N MET A 1 -7.97 36.57 -51.28
CA MET A 1 -8.58 36.23 -49.95
C MET A 1 -7.84 35.09 -49.22
N GLY A 2 -6.49 35.01 -49.25
CA GLY A 2 -5.74 33.86 -48.70
C GLY A 2 -5.14 34.01 -47.29
N ARG A 3 -5.09 35.22 -46.72
CA ARG A 3 -4.34 35.50 -45.48
C ARG A 3 -5.03 35.05 -44.18
N LYS A 4 -6.37 34.92 -44.16
CA LYS A 4 -7.11 34.56 -42.92
C LYS A 4 -6.98 33.08 -42.52
N ARG A 5 -6.64 32.17 -43.45
CA ARG A 5 -6.50 30.73 -43.16
C ARG A 5 -5.22 30.37 -42.39
N ASN A 6 -4.14 31.13 -42.52
CA ASN A 6 -2.86 30.81 -41.88
C ASN A 6 -2.80 31.18 -40.39
N GLN A 7 -3.53 32.21 -39.94
CA GLN A 7 -3.56 32.60 -38.52
C GLN A 7 -4.20 31.53 -37.61
N GLY A 8 -5.19 30.78 -38.11
CA GLY A 8 -5.87 29.74 -37.33
C GLY A 8 -4.98 28.54 -37.00
N LYS A 9 -4.05 28.18 -37.90
CA LYS A 9 -3.11 27.05 -37.68
C LYS A 9 -2.07 27.36 -36.60
N ALA A 10 -1.49 28.56 -36.66
CA ALA A 10 -0.49 28.99 -35.66
C ALA A 10 -1.08 29.06 -34.24
N ARG A 11 -2.32 29.56 -34.10
CA ARG A 11 -2.99 29.65 -32.79
C ARG A 11 -3.34 28.28 -32.19
N LYS A 12 -3.69 27.29 -33.01
CA LYS A 12 -3.91 25.90 -32.54
C LYS A 12 -2.61 25.24 -32.08
N ALA A 13 -1.53 25.39 -32.84
CA ALA A 13 -0.21 24.85 -32.46
C ALA A 13 0.29 25.46 -31.14
N ALA A 14 0.18 26.78 -30.98
CA ALA A 14 0.56 27.46 -29.74
C ALA A 14 -0.24 26.98 -28.52
N LYS A 15 -1.55 26.72 -28.69
CA LYS A 15 -2.40 26.21 -27.61
C LYS A 15 -2.05 24.75 -27.24
N SER A 16 -1.70 23.91 -28.21
CA SER A 16 -1.24 22.54 -27.96
C SER A 16 0.07 22.54 -27.18
N LYS A 17 1.05 23.33 -27.64
CA LYS A 17 2.36 23.46 -27.00
C LYS A 17 2.25 23.97 -25.56
N ALA A 18 1.42 24.99 -25.33
CA ALA A 18 1.21 25.52 -23.98
C ALA A 18 0.54 24.49 -23.04
N ARG A 19 -0.28 23.59 -23.57
CA ARG A 19 -0.88 22.49 -22.79
C ARG A 19 0.17 21.43 -22.45
N GLU A 20 0.99 21.02 -23.43
CA GLU A 20 2.09 20.08 -23.22
C GLU A 20 3.09 20.61 -22.18
N GLU A 21 3.48 21.89 -22.28
CA GLU A 21 4.38 22.54 -21.32
C GLU A 21 3.78 22.61 -19.90
N ALA A 22 2.46 22.83 -19.78
CA ALA A 22 1.78 22.81 -18.49
C ALA A 22 1.69 21.40 -17.89
N GLU A 23 1.40 20.39 -18.72
CA GLU A 23 1.38 18.98 -18.30
C GLU A 23 2.80 18.50 -17.89
N GLU A 24 3.84 18.93 -18.60
CA GLU A 24 5.24 18.64 -18.24
C GLU A 24 5.66 19.34 -16.95
N SER A 25 5.33 20.62 -16.79
CA SER A 25 5.61 21.37 -15.55
C SER A 25 4.93 20.73 -14.34
N HIS A 26 3.67 20.31 -14.48
CA HIS A 26 2.94 19.63 -13.42
C HIS A 26 3.57 18.27 -13.08
N ARG A 27 4.02 17.52 -14.09
CA ARG A 27 4.74 16.24 -13.90
C ARG A 27 6.06 16.45 -13.16
N GLN A 28 6.83 17.48 -13.49
CA GLN A 28 8.09 17.79 -12.81
C GLN A 28 7.88 18.19 -11.35
N GLN A 29 6.87 19.02 -11.07
CA GLN A 29 6.53 19.41 -9.70
C GLN A 29 6.14 18.19 -8.85
N TRP A 30 5.30 17.32 -9.39
CA TRP A 30 4.88 16.10 -8.70
C TRP A 30 6.04 15.11 -8.46
N LEU A 31 6.99 14.99 -9.41
CA LEU A 31 8.20 14.17 -9.21
C LEU A 31 9.11 14.73 -8.10
N ALA A 32 9.17 16.06 -7.96
CA ALA A 32 9.95 16.70 -6.90
C ALA A 32 9.33 16.43 -5.52
N GLU A 33 8.00 16.60 -5.39
CA GLU A 33 7.27 16.27 -4.15
C GLU A 33 7.46 14.79 -3.76
N LEU A 34 7.45 13.88 -4.74
CA LEU A 34 7.62 12.46 -4.48
C LEU A 34 9.05 12.06 -4.09
N LEU A 35 10.06 12.80 -4.57
CA LEU A 35 11.45 12.62 -4.15
C LEU A 35 11.66 13.15 -2.73
N GLU A 36 11.10 14.31 -2.41
CA GLU A 36 11.15 14.89 -1.06
C GLU A 36 10.46 13.97 -0.05
N GLU A 37 9.29 13.42 -0.38
CA GLU A 37 8.63 12.41 0.44
C GLU A 37 9.52 11.18 0.64
N ALA A 38 10.19 10.68 -0.40
CA ALA A 38 11.07 9.51 -0.28
C ALA A 38 12.31 9.77 0.60
N GLU A 39 12.91 10.95 0.50
CA GLU A 39 14.04 11.36 1.37
C GLU A 39 13.59 11.48 2.83
N GLU A 40 12.41 12.05 3.09
CA GLU A 40 11.85 12.11 4.45
C GLU A 40 11.53 10.70 5.02
N GLU A 41 11.09 9.75 4.18
CA GLU A 41 10.88 8.36 4.61
C GLU A 41 12.19 7.69 5.05
N GLU A 42 13.29 7.90 4.30
CA GLU A 42 14.61 7.35 4.65
C GLU A 42 15.16 7.96 5.95
N GLU A 43 15.07 9.28 6.13
CA GLU A 43 15.56 9.95 7.35
C GLU A 43 14.77 9.55 8.60
N GLU A 44 13.44 9.38 8.50
CA GLU A 44 12.61 8.94 9.63
C GLU A 44 12.95 7.50 10.05
N GLU A 45 13.22 6.61 9.09
CA GLU A 45 13.65 5.24 9.36
C GLU A 45 15.02 5.20 10.06
N GLU A 46 16.00 5.98 9.60
CA GLU A 46 17.31 6.07 10.24
C GLU A 46 17.24 6.67 11.65
N GLY A 47 16.34 7.63 11.87
CA GLY A 47 16.12 8.27 13.17
C GLY A 47 15.50 7.32 14.21
N GLU A 48 14.54 6.49 13.79
CA GLU A 48 13.86 5.52 14.67
C GLU A 48 14.80 4.39 15.15
N GLU A 49 15.75 3.93 14.32
CA GLU A 49 16.65 2.81 14.69
C GLU A 49 17.66 3.15 15.79
N ARG A 50 18.02 4.42 15.99
CA ARG A 50 19.05 4.83 16.97
C ARG A 50 18.55 4.88 18.43
N GLY A 51 17.27 4.63 18.70
CA GLY A 51 16.63 4.98 19.98
C GLY A 51 16.32 3.86 20.97
N SER A 52 16.55 2.57 20.67
CA SER A 52 15.89 1.48 21.42
C SER A 52 16.80 0.34 21.92
N ASP A 53 17.84 0.66 22.68
CA ASP A 53 18.56 -0.32 23.50
C ASP A 53 17.86 -0.47 24.86
N ASN A 54 17.03 -1.52 25.07
CA ASN A 54 16.74 -2.21 26.37
C ASN A 54 15.34 -2.84 26.55
N ASN A 55 14.53 -3.08 25.53
CA ASN A 55 13.23 -3.76 25.74
C ASN A 55 13.26 -5.26 25.44
N GLN A 56 12.86 -6.06 26.43
CA GLN A 56 12.70 -7.51 26.32
C GLN A 56 11.45 -7.84 25.50
N PRO A 57 11.51 -8.76 24.51
CA PRO A 57 10.42 -8.97 23.56
C PRO A 57 9.22 -9.69 24.20
N ASN A 58 8.05 -9.04 24.19
CA ASN A 58 6.77 -9.62 24.60
C ASN A 58 6.01 -10.16 23.38
N TYR A 59 6.37 -11.37 22.96
CA TYR A 59 5.83 -12.06 21.78
C TYR A 59 4.36 -12.50 21.95
N GLU A 60 3.93 -12.83 23.18
CA GLU A 60 2.58 -13.37 23.44
C GLU A 60 1.48 -12.32 23.22
N ARG A 61 1.78 -11.03 23.41
CA ARG A 61 0.81 -9.95 23.24
C ARG A 61 0.44 -9.66 21.78
N GLN A 62 1.34 -9.94 20.83
CA GLN A 62 1.04 -9.79 19.40
C GLN A 62 0.20 -10.96 18.84
N GLN A 63 0.27 -12.14 19.46
CA GLN A 63 -0.42 -13.34 18.96
C GLN A 63 -1.84 -13.52 19.51
N SER A 64 -2.12 -13.00 20.71
CA SER A 64 -3.45 -13.17 21.34
C SER A 64 -4.58 -12.35 20.69
N LEU A 65 -4.31 -11.60 19.62
CA LEU A 65 -5.28 -10.73 18.94
C LEU A 65 -5.87 -11.36 17.66
N ALA A 66 -5.48 -12.60 17.29
CA ALA A 66 -6.00 -13.32 16.12
C ALA A 66 -7.32 -14.07 16.41
N GLY A 67 -8.32 -13.38 16.97
CA GLY A 67 -9.67 -13.92 17.18
C GLY A 67 -10.51 -13.91 15.89
N CYS A 68 -11.15 -15.04 15.58
CA CYS A 68 -11.87 -15.32 14.33
C CYS A 68 -13.05 -14.38 14.07
N GLY A 69 -13.16 -13.93 12.81
CA GLY A 69 -14.12 -12.93 12.34
C GLY A 69 -15.58 -13.39 12.39
N ALA A 70 -16.38 -12.66 13.16
CA ALA A 70 -17.79 -12.50 12.87
C ALA A 70 -17.94 -11.27 11.97
N GLN A 71 -18.59 -11.42 10.82
CA GLN A 71 -19.01 -10.27 10.00
C GLN A 71 -19.98 -9.43 10.82
N MET A 72 -19.59 -8.19 11.16
CA MET A 72 -20.42 -7.29 11.93
C MET A 72 -21.45 -6.57 11.04
N PRO A 73 -22.64 -6.26 11.58
CA PRO A 73 -23.67 -5.54 10.83
C PRO A 73 -23.22 -4.09 10.51
N PRO A 74 -23.58 -3.55 9.33
CA PRO A 74 -23.24 -2.19 8.90
C PRO A 74 -23.66 -1.06 9.86
N SER A 75 -24.61 -1.31 10.79
CA SER A 75 -25.16 -0.28 11.66
C SER A 75 -24.23 0.18 12.80
N GLU A 76 -23.20 -0.59 13.15
CA GLU A 76 -22.23 -0.18 14.18
C GLU A 76 -21.08 0.70 13.65
N PHE A 77 -21.08 1.04 12.35
CA PHE A 77 -20.02 1.84 11.73
C PHE A 77 -20.06 3.34 12.13
N PHE A 78 -21.18 3.87 12.63
CA PHE A 78 -21.38 5.33 12.72
C PHE A 78 -21.27 5.95 14.12
N ASN A 79 -20.98 5.18 15.17
CA ASN A 79 -21.02 5.69 16.56
C ASN A 79 -19.66 6.19 17.10
N THR A 80 -18.62 6.30 16.28
CA THR A 80 -17.34 6.87 16.71
C THR A 80 -17.35 8.40 16.57
N LYS A 81 -16.79 9.10 17.57
CA LYS A 81 -16.67 10.57 17.53
C LYS A 81 -15.75 11.05 16.39
N CYS A 82 -14.78 10.24 16.00
CA CYS A 82 -13.92 10.49 14.86
C CYS A 82 -14.45 9.70 13.65
N LYS A 83 -14.49 10.34 12.49
CA LYS A 83 -14.95 9.74 11.23
C LYS A 83 -13.83 9.10 10.41
N HIS A 84 -12.58 9.13 10.89
CA HIS A 84 -11.45 8.41 10.29
C HIS A 84 -11.28 8.62 8.77
N GLY A 85 -11.51 9.84 8.29
CA GLY A 85 -11.42 10.20 6.86
C GLY A 85 -12.73 10.11 6.07
N LEU A 86 -13.81 9.56 6.66
CA LEU A 86 -15.10 9.35 5.97
C LEU A 86 -15.74 10.64 5.47
N ASP A 87 -15.40 11.80 6.06
CA ASP A 87 -15.90 13.10 5.59
C ASP A 87 -15.56 13.36 4.11
N LEU A 88 -14.45 12.80 3.62
CA LEU A 88 -14.01 12.89 2.21
C LEU A 88 -14.97 12.19 1.23
N LEU A 89 -15.80 11.26 1.72
CA LEU A 89 -16.65 10.41 0.89
C LEU A 89 -18.11 10.87 0.81
N SER A 90 -18.47 11.98 1.48
CA SER A 90 -19.86 12.43 1.57
C SER A 90 -20.51 12.78 0.21
N ASN A 91 -19.70 12.96 -0.83
CA ASN A 91 -20.13 13.24 -2.20
C ASN A 91 -19.59 12.21 -3.21
N ALA A 92 -19.08 11.07 -2.74
CA ALA A 92 -18.46 10.08 -3.61
C ALA A 92 -19.50 9.41 -4.54
N ASP A 93 -19.07 9.14 -5.77
CA ASP A 93 -19.86 8.42 -6.77
C ASP A 93 -20.12 6.99 -6.28
N ASP A 94 -21.40 6.58 -6.25
CA ASP A 94 -21.83 5.23 -5.86
C ASP A 94 -21.08 4.15 -6.66
N THR A 95 -20.71 4.46 -7.90
CA THR A 95 -19.95 3.57 -8.78
C THR A 95 -18.58 3.20 -8.19
N CYS A 96 -17.89 4.12 -7.49
CA CYS A 96 -16.59 3.82 -6.87
C CYS A 96 -16.73 2.83 -5.71
N PHE A 97 -17.81 2.92 -4.93
CA PHE A 97 -18.08 1.97 -3.85
C PHE A 97 -18.43 0.58 -4.40
N GLN A 98 -19.29 0.53 -5.42
CA GLN A 98 -19.62 -0.71 -6.11
C GLN A 98 -18.39 -1.37 -6.73
N PHE A 99 -17.48 -0.57 -7.29
CA PHE A 99 -16.20 -1.03 -7.79
C PHE A 99 -15.35 -1.67 -6.68
N VAL A 100 -15.13 -0.98 -5.56
CA VAL A 100 -14.31 -1.52 -4.46
C VAL A 100 -14.89 -2.83 -3.94
N HIS A 101 -16.19 -2.91 -3.72
CA HIS A 101 -16.81 -4.15 -3.25
C HIS A 101 -16.66 -5.30 -4.26
N ALA A 102 -16.88 -5.03 -5.55
CA ALA A 102 -16.68 -6.05 -6.58
C ALA A 102 -15.21 -6.51 -6.67
N PHE A 103 -14.27 -5.59 -6.47
CA PHE A 103 -12.84 -5.89 -6.44
C PHE A 103 -12.48 -6.73 -5.21
N GLU A 104 -12.94 -6.35 -4.02
CA GLU A 104 -12.74 -7.11 -2.77
C GLU A 104 -13.33 -8.54 -2.89
N ASP A 105 -14.56 -8.67 -3.40
CA ASP A 105 -15.20 -9.97 -3.61
C ASP A 105 -14.37 -10.88 -4.53
N ALA A 106 -13.88 -10.35 -5.65
CA ALA A 106 -13.02 -11.09 -6.58
C ALA A 106 -11.65 -11.44 -5.95
N TYR A 107 -11.05 -10.50 -5.22
CA TYR A 107 -9.79 -10.69 -4.51
C TYR A 107 -9.90 -11.81 -3.46
N PHE A 108 -10.98 -11.84 -2.67
CA PHE A 108 -11.20 -12.85 -1.64
C PHE A 108 -11.63 -14.21 -2.19
N TYR A 109 -12.29 -14.24 -3.35
CA TYR A 109 -12.61 -15.49 -4.04
C TYR A 109 -11.33 -16.27 -4.42
N GLU A 110 -10.30 -15.56 -4.89
CA GLU A 110 -9.02 -16.14 -5.32
C GLU A 110 -8.02 -16.34 -4.17
N ALA A 111 -8.24 -15.71 -3.00
CA ALA A 111 -7.31 -15.76 -1.86
C ALA A 111 -7.14 -17.14 -1.19
N SER A 112 -7.76 -18.21 -1.70
CA SER A 112 -7.65 -19.57 -1.17
C SER A 112 -6.29 -20.23 -1.48
N GLY A 113 -5.20 -19.65 -0.98
CA GLY A 113 -3.84 -20.17 -1.06
C GLY A 113 -2.99 -19.62 -2.22
N ALA A 114 -3.53 -18.69 -3.02
CA ALA A 114 -2.77 -18.01 -4.06
C ALA A 114 -1.85 -16.91 -3.48
N ASN A 115 -0.81 -16.58 -4.23
CA ASN A 115 0.05 -15.42 -3.95
C ASN A 115 -0.77 -14.13 -4.09
N ILE A 116 -0.53 -13.14 -3.23
CA ILE A 116 -1.24 -11.86 -3.24
C ILE A 116 -1.24 -11.15 -4.60
N SER A 117 -0.14 -11.24 -5.35
CA SER A 117 -0.05 -10.66 -6.70
C SER A 117 -1.05 -11.31 -7.67
N VAL A 118 -1.22 -12.63 -7.58
CA VAL A 118 -2.20 -13.38 -8.38
C VAL A 118 -3.62 -12.96 -8.01
N CYS A 119 -3.92 -12.82 -6.71
CA CYS A 119 -5.24 -12.36 -6.26
C CYS A 119 -5.57 -10.94 -6.75
N LEU A 120 -4.59 -10.03 -6.70
CA LEU A 120 -4.77 -8.65 -7.16
C LEU A 120 -4.98 -8.57 -8.67
N ILE A 121 -4.19 -9.32 -9.45
CA ILE A 121 -4.34 -9.37 -10.92
C ILE A 121 -5.69 -9.99 -11.30
N ALA A 122 -6.09 -11.08 -10.65
CA ALA A 122 -7.38 -11.72 -10.93
C ALA A 122 -8.57 -10.81 -10.58
N ALA A 123 -8.49 -10.06 -9.47
CA ALA A 123 -9.50 -9.08 -9.10
C ALA A 123 -9.56 -7.89 -10.08
N GLU A 124 -8.40 -7.46 -10.60
CA GLU A 124 -8.35 -6.49 -11.69
C GLU A 124 -9.04 -7.03 -12.94
N ASP A 125 -8.64 -8.19 -13.44
CA ASP A 125 -9.22 -8.81 -14.64
C ASP A 125 -10.75 -8.99 -14.50
N ALA A 126 -11.22 -9.38 -13.32
CA ALA A 126 -12.64 -9.57 -13.04
C ALA A 126 -13.45 -8.26 -13.03
N THR A 127 -12.81 -7.11 -12.78
CA THR A 127 -13.48 -5.81 -12.66
C THR A 127 -13.19 -4.86 -13.82
N LEU A 128 -12.19 -5.15 -14.64
CA LEU A 128 -11.67 -4.25 -15.68
C LEU A 128 -12.75 -3.79 -16.66
N ASP A 129 -13.49 -4.73 -17.25
CA ASP A 129 -14.51 -4.42 -18.25
C ASP A 129 -15.74 -3.71 -17.64
N LYS A 130 -16.18 -4.15 -16.47
CA LYS A 130 -17.41 -3.66 -15.82
C LYS A 130 -17.24 -2.25 -15.25
N PHE A 131 -16.04 -1.93 -14.77
CA PHE A 131 -15.72 -0.67 -14.10
C PHE A 131 -14.60 0.08 -14.83
N ALA A 132 -14.54 -0.02 -16.16
CA ALA A 132 -13.54 0.64 -16.99
C ALA A 132 -13.50 2.17 -16.74
N ASP A 133 -14.66 2.77 -16.46
CA ASP A 133 -14.76 4.20 -16.15
C ASP A 133 -14.10 4.60 -14.81
N VAL A 134 -13.92 3.66 -13.88
CA VAL A 134 -13.14 3.86 -12.65
C VAL A 134 -11.67 3.58 -12.91
N TRP A 135 -11.34 2.50 -13.64
CA TRP A 135 -9.97 2.13 -13.99
C TRP A 135 -9.25 3.20 -14.81
N ASP A 136 -9.96 3.87 -15.72
CA ASP A 136 -9.41 4.89 -16.62
C ASP A 136 -9.44 6.32 -16.05
N ASP A 137 -9.99 6.52 -14.85
CA ASP A 137 -10.14 7.84 -14.21
C ASP A 137 -9.39 7.87 -12.87
N SER A 138 -8.28 8.61 -12.83
CA SER A 138 -7.46 8.71 -11.62
C SER A 138 -8.24 9.31 -10.46
N ALA A 139 -9.15 10.26 -10.68
CA ALA A 139 -9.90 10.88 -9.58
C ALA A 139 -10.89 9.88 -8.96
N LYS A 140 -11.54 9.03 -9.77
CA LYS A 140 -12.38 7.94 -9.26
C LYS A 140 -11.56 6.89 -8.51
N MET A 141 -10.38 6.55 -9.02
CA MET A 141 -9.48 5.62 -8.33
C MET A 141 -9.00 6.18 -6.98
N GLU A 142 -8.71 7.48 -6.87
CA GLU A 142 -8.36 8.14 -5.60
C GLU A 142 -9.54 8.13 -4.60
N ILE A 143 -10.79 8.20 -5.07
CA ILE A 143 -11.99 8.00 -4.22
C ILE A 143 -12.04 6.55 -3.70
N ALA A 144 -11.78 5.55 -4.57
CA ALA A 144 -11.72 4.15 -4.17
C ALA A 144 -10.61 3.89 -3.14
N ILE A 145 -9.42 4.46 -3.33
CA ILE A 145 -8.31 4.44 -2.36
C ILE A 145 -8.75 5.06 -1.03
N SER A 146 -9.37 6.24 -1.06
CA SER A 146 -9.86 6.92 0.13
C SER A 146 -10.86 6.07 0.92
N PHE A 147 -11.77 5.37 0.23
CA PHE A 147 -12.70 4.43 0.86
C PHE A 147 -11.97 3.27 1.54
N LEU A 148 -11.03 2.61 0.86
CA LEU A 148 -10.23 1.53 1.42
C LEU A 148 -9.42 1.98 2.65
N LEU A 149 -8.84 3.18 2.61
CA LEU A 149 -8.07 3.73 3.74
C LEU A 149 -8.97 4.01 4.95
N CYS A 150 -10.17 4.55 4.74
CA CYS A 150 -11.14 4.80 5.80
C CYS A 150 -11.61 3.49 6.45
N THR A 151 -12.02 2.52 5.62
CA THR A 151 -12.49 1.21 6.09
C THR A 151 -11.36 0.44 6.78
N GLY A 152 -10.16 0.42 6.19
CA GLY A 152 -8.97 -0.20 6.77
C GLY A 152 -8.57 0.41 8.11
N THR A 153 -8.65 1.74 8.25
CA THR A 153 -8.42 2.43 9.54
C THR A 153 -9.42 1.97 10.60
N GLN A 154 -10.70 1.81 10.24
CA GLN A 154 -11.71 1.34 11.19
C GLN A 154 -11.45 -0.11 11.63
N TYR A 155 -11.13 -1.00 10.69
CA TYR A 155 -10.72 -2.37 11.02
C TYR A 155 -9.50 -2.39 11.94
N PHE A 156 -8.50 -1.56 11.64
CA PHE A 156 -7.28 -1.45 12.42
C PHE A 156 -7.56 -1.02 13.87
N LEU A 157 -8.32 0.06 14.05
CA LEU A 157 -8.66 0.60 15.37
C LEU A 157 -9.53 -0.37 16.21
N ARG A 158 -10.28 -1.25 15.56
CA ARG A 158 -11.06 -2.32 16.20
C ARG A 158 -10.25 -3.59 16.51
N GLY A 159 -8.96 -3.62 16.14
CA GLY A 159 -8.08 -4.77 16.32
C GLY A 159 -8.25 -5.87 15.26
N ASN A 160 -9.04 -5.62 14.21
CA ASN A 160 -9.16 -6.54 13.08
C ASN A 160 -8.04 -6.27 12.05
N TYR A 161 -6.83 -6.69 12.40
CA TYR A 161 -5.63 -6.40 11.59
C TYR A 161 -5.59 -7.16 10.26
N ALA A 162 -6.30 -8.28 10.13
CA ALA A 162 -6.36 -9.04 8.88
C ALA A 162 -7.10 -8.25 7.80
N ASP A 163 -8.31 -7.79 8.10
CA ASP A 163 -9.12 -7.00 7.15
C ASP A 163 -8.47 -5.64 6.88
N ALA A 164 -7.91 -5.00 7.92
CA ALA A 164 -7.16 -3.75 7.76
C ALA A 164 -5.97 -3.91 6.79
N ARG A 165 -5.24 -5.01 6.88
CA ARG A 165 -4.13 -5.33 5.96
C ARG A 165 -4.61 -5.52 4.53
N HIS A 166 -5.73 -6.23 4.32
CA HIS A 166 -6.30 -6.38 2.97
C HIS A 166 -6.69 -5.03 2.37
N SER A 167 -7.36 -4.16 3.13
CA SER A 167 -7.69 -2.81 2.66
C SER A 167 -6.42 -2.00 2.33
N ALA A 168 -5.37 -2.09 3.16
CA ALA A 168 -4.11 -1.39 2.93
C ALA A 168 -3.39 -1.88 1.66
N VAL A 169 -3.36 -3.20 1.43
CA VAL A 169 -2.80 -3.81 0.22
C VAL A 169 -3.51 -3.35 -1.04
N ILE A 170 -4.84 -3.40 -1.04
CA ILE A 170 -5.64 -3.01 -2.22
C ILE A 170 -5.46 -1.51 -2.49
N ALA A 171 -5.47 -0.67 -1.45
CA ALA A 171 -5.21 0.75 -1.58
C ALA A 171 -3.82 1.01 -2.19
N ARG A 172 -2.78 0.33 -1.69
CA ARG A 172 -1.41 0.42 -2.22
C ARG A 172 -1.32 -0.08 -3.67
N TYR A 173 -2.06 -1.13 -4.02
CA TYR A 173 -2.13 -1.61 -5.40
C TYR A 173 -2.72 -0.55 -6.34
N PHE A 174 -3.83 0.08 -5.94
CA PHE A 174 -4.45 1.16 -6.72
C PHE A 174 -3.52 2.37 -6.88
N GLU A 175 -2.78 2.76 -5.83
CA GLU A 175 -1.73 3.80 -5.94
C GLU A 175 -0.71 3.44 -7.03
N GLN A 176 -0.24 2.19 -7.06
CA GLN A 176 0.70 1.70 -8.07
C GLN A 176 0.08 1.67 -9.47
N ARG A 177 -1.19 1.29 -9.60
CA ARG A 177 -1.91 1.29 -10.89
C ARG A 177 -2.08 2.70 -11.44
N ILE A 178 -2.39 3.68 -10.59
CA ILE A 178 -2.41 5.10 -10.98
C ILE A 178 -1.01 5.52 -11.46
N ALA A 179 0.04 5.20 -10.72
CA ALA A 179 1.42 5.59 -11.08
C ALA A 179 1.88 4.98 -12.41
N VAL A 180 1.58 3.69 -12.65
CA VAL A 180 2.02 2.98 -13.86
C VAL A 180 1.12 3.27 -15.07
N GLY A 181 -0.20 3.08 -14.92
CA GLY A 181 -1.13 3.12 -16.04
C GLY A 181 -1.56 4.54 -16.43
N LEU A 182 -1.96 5.35 -15.44
CA LEU A 182 -2.61 6.63 -15.69
C LEU A 182 -1.62 7.80 -15.73
N LYS A 183 -0.69 7.86 -14.77
CA LYS A 183 0.32 8.92 -14.66
C LYS A 183 1.60 8.60 -15.44
N GLN A 184 1.87 7.31 -15.68
CA GLN A 184 3.10 6.81 -16.32
C GLN A 184 4.36 7.36 -15.65
N THR A 185 4.34 7.45 -14.33
CA THR A 185 5.48 7.90 -13.51
C THR A 185 6.35 6.73 -13.07
N GLN A 186 5.86 5.50 -13.24
CA GLN A 186 6.58 4.26 -12.99
C GLN A 186 6.39 3.31 -14.17
N ALA A 187 7.41 2.49 -14.47
CA ALA A 187 7.35 1.53 -15.57
C ALA A 187 6.56 0.27 -15.21
N LEU A 188 6.66 -0.18 -13.95
CA LEU A 188 6.08 -1.42 -13.44
C LEU A 188 5.56 -1.21 -12.01
N VAL A 189 4.61 -2.07 -11.61
CA VAL A 189 4.09 -2.10 -10.24
C VAL A 189 5.20 -2.55 -9.29
N ASN A 190 5.40 -1.80 -8.20
CA ASN A 190 6.36 -2.16 -7.17
C ASN A 190 5.79 -3.22 -6.21
N TRP A 191 5.83 -4.48 -6.64
CA TRP A 191 5.38 -5.63 -5.85
C TRP A 191 6.06 -5.75 -4.47
N PRO A 192 7.37 -5.49 -4.33
CA PRO A 192 8.02 -5.47 -3.01
C PRO A 192 7.32 -4.52 -2.01
N LYS A 193 6.96 -3.31 -2.42
CA LYS A 193 6.23 -2.34 -1.57
C LYS A 193 4.82 -2.81 -1.19
N ILE A 194 4.16 -3.61 -2.04
CA ILE A 194 2.85 -4.20 -1.72
C ILE A 194 3.02 -5.35 -0.71
N ASN A 195 4.01 -6.21 -0.93
CA ASN A 195 4.31 -7.33 -0.03
C ASN A 195 4.72 -6.83 1.36
N GLU A 196 5.46 -5.72 1.45
CA GLU A 196 5.83 -5.13 2.74
C GLU A 196 4.60 -4.77 3.59
N VAL A 197 3.56 -4.19 2.97
CA VAL A 197 2.30 -3.86 3.66
C VAL A 197 1.55 -5.14 4.06
N TYR A 198 1.54 -6.16 3.20
CA TYR A 198 0.91 -7.44 3.48
C TYR A 198 1.60 -8.20 4.61
N GLU A 199 2.92 -8.32 4.59
CA GLU A 199 3.68 -9.03 5.63
C GLU A 199 3.93 -8.16 6.86
N GLY A 200 3.56 -6.88 6.80
CA GLY A 200 3.73 -5.88 7.82
C GLY A 200 3.12 -6.26 9.17
N ASP A 201 3.87 -5.94 10.23
CA ASP A 201 3.39 -5.98 11.60
C ASP A 201 2.43 -4.81 11.89
N VAL A 202 1.89 -4.79 13.11
CA VAL A 202 0.94 -3.75 13.54
C VAL A 202 1.56 -2.35 13.44
N HIS A 203 2.87 -2.23 13.67
CA HIS A 203 3.61 -0.98 13.53
C HIS A 203 3.63 -0.50 12.07
N THR A 204 4.00 -1.38 11.15
CA THR A 204 4.01 -1.11 9.70
C THR A 204 2.62 -0.68 9.23
N LEU A 205 1.58 -1.38 9.68
CA LEU A 205 0.20 -1.13 9.27
C LEU A 205 -0.35 0.21 9.80
N VAL A 206 -0.09 0.56 11.07
CA VAL A 206 -0.51 1.88 11.59
C VAL A 206 0.26 3.02 10.93
N LYS A 207 1.56 2.83 10.65
CA LYS A 207 2.39 3.82 9.94
C LYS A 207 1.81 4.07 8.54
N PHE A 208 1.43 3.01 7.83
CA PHE A 208 0.79 3.10 6.52
C PHE A 208 -0.48 3.98 6.52
N PHE A 209 -1.42 3.72 7.43
CA PHE A 209 -2.67 4.48 7.52
C PHE A 209 -2.45 5.91 8.02
N ARG A 210 -1.60 6.10 9.04
CA ARG A 210 -1.33 7.41 9.65
C ARG A 210 -0.76 8.42 8.65
N LYS A 211 0.10 7.96 7.72
CA LYS A 211 0.66 8.80 6.65
C LYS A 211 -0.39 9.29 5.65
N ARG A 212 -1.52 8.58 5.51
CA ARG A 212 -2.54 8.87 4.49
C ARG A 212 -3.81 9.51 5.05
N ILE A 213 -4.10 9.28 6.33
CA ILE A 213 -5.27 9.82 7.00
C ILE A 213 -4.80 10.62 8.22
N PRO A 214 -5.00 11.95 8.25
CA PRO A 214 -4.72 12.77 9.42
C PRO A 214 -5.77 12.48 10.51
N CYS A 215 -5.48 11.51 11.38
CA CYS A 215 -6.39 11.07 12.43
C CYS A 215 -5.65 10.87 13.76
N SER A 216 -6.07 11.61 14.78
CA SER A 216 -5.49 11.51 16.13
C SER A 216 -5.67 10.14 16.78
N CYS A 217 -6.64 9.33 16.34
CA CYS A 217 -6.78 7.94 16.78
C CYS A 217 -5.64 7.06 16.25
N LEU A 218 -5.15 7.33 15.04
CA LEU A 218 -3.98 6.65 14.48
C LEU A 218 -2.70 7.10 15.17
N ASP A 219 -2.57 8.38 15.53
CA ASP A 219 -1.43 8.87 16.34
C ASP A 219 -1.37 8.14 17.69
N ALA A 220 -2.50 8.06 18.40
CA ALA A 220 -2.58 7.35 19.68
C ALA A 220 -2.22 5.86 19.53
N LYS A 221 -2.70 5.19 18.47
CA LYS A 221 -2.32 3.80 18.21
C LYS A 221 -0.86 3.63 17.82
N TYR A 222 -0.31 4.56 17.05
CA TYR A 222 1.11 4.55 16.72
C TYR A 222 1.97 4.69 17.99
N ASP A 223 1.61 5.60 18.89
CA ASP A 223 2.28 5.75 20.19
C ASP A 223 2.25 4.49 21.06
N GLU A 224 1.17 3.71 21.00
CA GLU A 224 1.07 2.42 21.69
C GLU A 224 2.05 1.37 21.13
N VAL A 225 2.33 1.40 19.82
CA VAL A 225 3.09 0.34 19.13
C VAL A 225 4.51 0.72 18.70
N LYS A 226 4.88 2.00 18.72
CA LYS A 226 6.21 2.49 18.31
C LYS A 226 7.39 1.92 19.10
N SER A 227 7.13 1.45 20.32
CA SER A 227 8.14 0.81 21.18
C SER A 227 8.20 -0.71 21.04
N ILE A 228 7.28 -1.30 20.27
CA ILE A 228 7.28 -2.74 20.04
C ILE A 228 8.38 -3.07 19.04
N THR A 229 9.25 -4.00 19.40
CA THR A 229 10.32 -4.49 18.53
C THR A 229 9.74 -4.93 17.18
N LYS A 230 10.20 -4.30 16.10
CA LYS A 230 9.82 -4.62 14.72
C LYS A 230 10.28 -6.04 14.40
N MET A 231 9.38 -6.86 13.86
CA MET A 231 9.70 -8.24 13.48
C MET A 231 9.80 -8.35 11.96
N GLY A 232 10.73 -9.19 11.48
CA GLY A 232 10.87 -9.60 10.09
C GLY A 232 10.71 -11.12 9.96
N VAL A 233 10.56 -11.59 8.72
CA VAL A 233 10.46 -13.02 8.40
C VAL A 233 11.75 -13.48 7.72
N CYS A 234 12.34 -14.56 8.20
CA CYS A 234 13.41 -15.26 7.52
C CYS A 234 12.80 -16.16 6.44
N TYR A 235 13.21 -15.95 5.18
CA TYR A 235 12.68 -16.68 4.03
C TYR A 235 13.23 -18.11 3.89
N ASN A 236 14.22 -18.50 4.70
CA ASN A 236 14.67 -19.89 4.74
C ASN A 236 13.58 -20.79 5.36
N PRO A 237 13.00 -21.74 4.61
CA PRO A 237 11.96 -22.64 5.13
C PRO A 237 12.46 -23.55 6.26
N GLU A 238 13.78 -23.75 6.37
CA GLU A 238 14.42 -24.54 7.42
C GLU A 238 14.91 -23.68 8.61
N CYS A 239 14.51 -22.40 8.68
CA CYS A 239 14.89 -21.53 9.78
C CYS A 239 14.39 -22.07 11.12
N SER A 240 15.26 -22.11 12.13
CA SER A 240 14.91 -22.57 13.48
C SER A 240 14.09 -21.56 14.29
N ALA A 241 13.95 -20.33 13.80
CA ALA A 241 13.15 -19.32 14.48
C ALA A 241 11.66 -19.70 14.42
N PRO A 242 10.89 -19.53 15.50
CA PRO A 242 9.46 -19.82 15.50
C PRO A 242 8.74 -19.03 14.39
N LEU A 243 8.08 -19.74 13.47
CA LEU A 243 7.40 -19.16 12.30
C LEU A 243 8.33 -18.34 11.38
N GLY A 244 9.64 -18.59 11.43
CA GLY A 244 10.64 -17.78 10.72
C GLY A 244 10.76 -16.34 11.24
N LYS A 245 10.08 -15.96 12.34
CA LYS A 245 10.06 -14.57 12.82
C LYS A 245 11.30 -14.24 13.65
N VAL A 246 11.99 -13.18 13.25
CA VAL A 246 13.18 -12.65 13.95
C VAL A 246 13.08 -11.14 14.07
N GLU A 247 13.87 -10.55 14.96
CA GLU A 247 13.95 -9.10 15.08
C GLU A 247 14.43 -8.48 13.74
N ARG A 248 13.72 -7.48 13.23
CA ARG A 248 13.97 -6.91 11.89
C ARG A 248 15.37 -6.31 11.79
N SER A 249 15.87 -5.66 12.85
CA SER A 249 17.23 -5.10 12.93
C SER A 249 18.34 -6.16 12.76
N LYS A 250 18.00 -7.45 12.96
CA LYS A 250 18.92 -8.59 12.80
C LYS A 250 18.75 -9.30 11.46
N THR A 251 17.83 -8.85 10.61
CA THR A 251 17.64 -9.41 9.28
C THR A 251 18.59 -8.75 8.28
N MET A 252 18.95 -9.51 7.24
CA MET A 252 19.71 -9.04 6.10
C MET A 252 18.95 -9.35 4.82
N TYR A 253 18.92 -8.38 3.92
CA TYR A 253 18.31 -8.56 2.61
C TYR A 253 19.23 -9.35 1.68
N CYS A 254 18.65 -10.08 0.73
CA CYS A 254 19.40 -10.55 -0.43
C CYS A 254 20.02 -9.34 -1.13
N SER A 255 21.35 -9.31 -1.26
CA SER A 255 22.06 -8.17 -1.84
C SER A 255 21.74 -7.93 -3.32
N ARG A 256 21.18 -8.94 -4.01
CA ARG A 256 20.81 -8.86 -5.43
C ARG A 256 19.41 -8.31 -5.64
N CYS A 257 18.38 -9.01 -5.17
CA CYS A 257 16.99 -8.60 -5.41
C CYS A 257 16.45 -7.63 -4.33
N ARG A 258 16.99 -7.68 -3.11
CA ARG A 258 16.44 -7.01 -1.92
C ARG A 258 14.98 -7.36 -1.58
N CYS A 259 14.42 -8.40 -2.19
CA CYS A 259 13.03 -8.81 -2.00
C CYS A 259 12.81 -9.84 -0.88
N VAL A 260 13.88 -10.49 -0.41
CA VAL A 260 13.81 -11.53 0.63
C VAL A 260 14.78 -11.21 1.77
N THR A 261 14.37 -11.53 2.99
CA THR A 261 15.13 -11.29 4.21
C THR A 261 15.56 -12.60 4.87
N TYR A 262 16.75 -12.59 5.46
CA TYR A 262 17.34 -13.72 6.17
C TYR A 262 17.82 -13.29 7.55
N CYS A 263 17.72 -14.16 8.55
CA CYS A 263 18.27 -13.86 9.88
C CYS A 263 19.79 -14.09 9.97
N SER A 264 20.39 -14.76 8.99
CA SER A 264 21.83 -15.02 8.95
C SER A 264 22.31 -15.40 7.53
N PRO A 265 23.62 -15.29 7.25
CA PRO A 265 24.21 -15.75 5.99
C PRO A 265 24.01 -17.25 5.73
N GLU A 266 23.91 -18.07 6.79
CA GLU A 266 23.66 -19.51 6.70
C GLU A 266 22.24 -19.78 6.17
N CYS A 267 21.24 -19.06 6.69
CA CYS A 267 19.86 -19.16 6.20
C CYS A 267 19.76 -18.74 4.73
N GLN A 268 20.45 -17.66 4.34
CA GLN A 268 20.50 -17.24 2.94
C GLN A 268 21.11 -18.31 2.03
N LYS A 269 22.21 -18.94 2.43
CA LYS A 269 22.87 -20.01 1.66
C LYS A 269 21.99 -21.25 1.54
N ALA A 270 21.26 -21.60 2.60
CA ALA A 270 20.35 -22.75 2.62
C ALA A 270 19.20 -22.55 1.63
N ASP A 271 18.59 -21.37 1.63
CA ASP A 271 17.47 -21.00 0.77
C ASP A 271 17.88 -20.78 -0.71
N TRP A 272 19.16 -20.51 -0.98
CA TRP A 272 19.64 -20.10 -2.31
C TRP A 272 19.19 -20.99 -3.46
N LYS A 273 19.05 -22.31 -3.27
CA LYS A 273 18.60 -23.22 -4.33
C LYS A 273 17.15 -22.95 -4.76
N LEU A 274 16.29 -22.54 -3.83
CA LEU A 274 14.88 -22.23 -4.06
C LEU A 274 14.69 -20.77 -4.50
N HIS A 275 15.45 -19.84 -3.91
CA HIS A 275 15.36 -18.42 -4.24
C HIS A 275 16.02 -18.06 -5.60
N ARG A 276 17.11 -18.73 -5.98
CA ARG A 276 17.88 -18.37 -7.19
C ARG A 276 17.05 -18.19 -8.47
N PRO A 277 16.06 -19.05 -8.79
CA PRO A 277 15.23 -18.88 -9.98
C PRO A 277 14.47 -17.54 -10.04
N SER A 278 14.07 -16.99 -8.88
CA SER A 278 13.29 -15.74 -8.78
C SER A 278 14.11 -14.54 -8.28
N CYS A 279 15.43 -14.70 -8.09
CA CYS A 279 16.30 -13.61 -7.62
C CYS A 279 16.57 -12.54 -8.70
N ASP A 280 16.28 -12.87 -9.96
CA ASP A 280 16.67 -12.08 -11.15
C ASP A 280 15.46 -11.50 -11.89
N GLU A 281 14.26 -11.77 -11.40
CA GLU A 281 12.99 -11.22 -11.90
C GLU A 281 12.70 -9.86 -11.27
#